data_AF-A0A2G9HHX8-F1
#
_entry.id   AF-A0A2G9HHX8-F1
#
_cell.length_a   1.000
_cell.length_b   1.000
_cell.length_c   1.000
_cell.angle_alpha   90.00
_cell.angle_beta   90.00
_cell.angle_gamma   90.00
#
_symmetry.space_group_name_H-M   'P 1'
#
loop_
_entity.id
_entity.type
_entity.pdbx_description
1 polymer ?
#
loop_
_entity_poly.entity_id
_entity_poly.type
_entity_poly.pdbx_seq_one_letter_code
_entity_poly.pdbx_strand_id
1 'polypeptide(L)'
;MLLAGTDTSSVTLEWAMSALLNHPKKLEKMRAEIDNLVGKDHLINESDLSKLPYLQNIIFEAYRLFPAAPLLIPHEATDDCKIGGYYDIPKGTILSVNVWAIHRDPMIWEEPTSFEPERFEGAEFGPPKLMPFGMGRRSCPGNVLAHRIISLALGSLIQCFEWQRMDEALVDLTEGSGATLPKVAPLVARCKARDVLQKVR
;
A
#
# COMPACT_ATOMS: atom_id res chain seq x y z
N MET A 1 7.69 6.69 17.25
CA MET A 1 6.34 6.32 16.76
C MET A 1 5.75 7.34 15.80
N LEU A 2 5.79 8.66 16.07
CA LEU A 2 5.27 9.69 15.18
C LEU A 2 5.83 9.60 13.74
N LEU A 3 7.15 9.69 13.57
CA LEU A 3 7.77 9.61 12.23
C LEU A 3 7.40 8.32 11.49
N ALA A 4 7.53 7.17 12.15
CA ALA A 4 7.24 5.88 11.56
C ALA A 4 5.77 5.76 11.09
N GLY A 5 4.81 6.24 11.88
CA GLY A 5 3.39 6.16 11.54
C GLY A 5 2.98 7.15 10.45
N THR A 6 3.46 8.40 10.54
CA THR A 6 3.13 9.47 9.60
C THR A 6 3.75 9.22 8.23
N ASP A 7 5.07 9.00 8.18
CA ASP A 7 5.81 8.91 6.91
C ASP A 7 5.33 7.73 6.08
N THR A 8 5.30 6.52 6.68
CA THR A 8 4.91 5.29 5.97
C THR A 8 3.47 5.35 5.45
N SER A 9 2.52 5.84 6.25
CA SER A 9 1.11 5.92 5.83
C SER A 9 0.92 6.95 4.71
N SER A 10 1.61 8.10 4.80
CA SER A 10 1.53 9.15 3.78
C SER A 10 2.10 8.70 2.43
N VAL A 11 3.26 8.04 2.45
CA VAL A 11 3.90 7.48 1.24
C VAL A 11 3.02 6.40 0.61
N THR A 12 2.44 5.49 1.41
CA THR A 12 1.52 4.48 0.85
C THR A 12 0.28 5.11 0.22
N LEU A 13 -0.32 6.12 0.85
CA LEU A 13 -1.48 6.83 0.28
C LEU A 13 -1.12 7.52 -1.04
N GLU A 14 0.04 8.17 -1.10
CA GLU A 14 0.51 8.83 -2.32
C GLU A 14 0.71 7.83 -3.47
N TRP A 15 1.33 6.68 -3.19
CA TRP A 15 1.50 5.61 -4.18
C TRP A 15 0.18 5.01 -4.64
N ALA A 16 -0.74 4.73 -3.72
CA ALA A 16 -2.07 4.20 -4.06
C ALA A 16 -2.82 5.18 -4.97
N MET A 17 -2.86 6.47 -4.63
CA MET A 17 -3.50 7.50 -5.44
C MET A 17 -2.82 7.67 -6.81
N SER A 18 -1.48 7.66 -6.84
CA SER A 18 -0.71 7.74 -8.09
C SER A 18 -1.02 6.57 -9.03
N ALA A 19 -1.05 5.35 -8.49
CA ALA A 19 -1.37 4.15 -9.23
C ALA A 19 -2.81 4.18 -9.77
N LEU A 20 -3.78 4.57 -8.94
CA LEU A 20 -5.19 4.69 -9.34
C LEU A 20 -5.39 5.71 -10.47
N LEU A 21 -4.72 6.85 -10.42
CA LEU A 21 -4.80 7.89 -11.46
C LEU A 21 -4.25 7.44 -12.81
N ASN A 22 -3.28 6.53 -12.82
CA ASN A 22 -2.79 5.86 -14.02
C ASN A 22 -3.72 4.72 -14.50
N HIS A 23 -4.67 4.28 -13.67
CA HIS A 23 -5.61 3.21 -13.98
C HIS A 23 -7.07 3.63 -13.76
N PRO A 24 -7.63 4.52 -14.60
CA PRO A 24 -8.98 5.07 -14.41
C PRO A 24 -10.07 4.01 -14.23
N LYS A 25 -10.00 2.88 -14.94
CA LYS A 25 -10.97 1.78 -14.78
C LYS A 25 -10.97 1.18 -13.36
N LYS A 26 -9.80 1.04 -12.74
CA LYS A 26 -9.64 0.52 -11.37
C LYS A 26 -10.14 1.56 -10.36
N LEU A 27 -9.84 2.84 -10.59
CA LEU A 27 -10.40 3.95 -9.81
C LEU A 27 -11.94 3.98 -9.86
N GLU A 28 -12.53 3.86 -11.03
CA GLU A 28 -13.99 3.83 -11.20
C GLU A 28 -14.61 2.58 -10.54
N LYS A 29 -13.98 1.41 -10.66
CA LYS A 29 -14.42 0.17 -9.97
C LYS A 29 -14.43 0.35 -8.45
N MET A 30 -13.38 0.94 -7.88
CA MET A 30 -13.30 1.26 -6.45
C MET A 30 -14.36 2.28 -6.03
N ARG A 31 -14.58 3.33 -6.82
CA ARG A 31 -15.63 4.33 -6.53
C ARG A 31 -17.01 3.70 -6.56
N ALA A 32 -17.29 2.85 -7.55
CA ALA A 32 -18.56 2.14 -7.67
C ALA A 32 -18.79 1.20 -6.47
N GLU A 33 -17.75 0.51 -5.99
CA GLU A 33 -17.83 -0.30 -4.77
C GLU A 33 -18.28 0.54 -3.56
N ILE A 34 -17.61 1.69 -3.33
CA ILE A 34 -17.93 2.59 -2.21
C ILE A 34 -19.37 3.14 -2.36
N ASP A 35 -19.73 3.65 -3.54
CA ASP A 35 -21.05 4.21 -3.80
C ASP A 35 -22.17 3.17 -3.60
N ASN A 36 -21.92 1.89 -3.92
CA ASN A 36 -22.92 0.83 -3.81
C ASN A 36 -23.04 0.24 -2.38
N LEU A 37 -21.92 0.11 -1.66
CA LEU A 37 -21.87 -0.62 -0.39
C LEU A 37 -21.90 0.29 0.84
N VAL A 38 -21.43 1.54 0.71
CA VAL A 38 -21.50 2.58 1.75
C VAL A 38 -22.65 3.54 1.46
N GLY A 39 -22.86 3.88 0.18
CA GLY A 39 -23.85 4.88 -0.21
C GLY A 39 -23.33 6.31 -0.09
N LYS A 40 -24.28 7.26 -0.05
CA LYS A 40 -24.02 8.71 -0.08
C LYS A 40 -24.59 9.48 1.12
N ASP A 41 -25.09 8.75 2.12
CA ASP A 41 -25.77 9.34 3.28
C ASP A 41 -24.83 9.57 4.46
N HIS A 42 -23.65 8.94 4.46
CA HIS A 42 -22.59 9.18 5.43
C HIS A 42 -21.21 8.99 4.78
N LEU A 43 -20.18 9.51 5.45
CA LEU A 43 -18.79 9.21 5.11
C LEU A 43 -18.43 7.79 5.53
N ILE A 44 -17.55 7.17 4.77
CA ILE A 44 -16.96 5.88 5.11
C ILE A 44 -16.41 5.90 6.54
N ASN A 45 -16.76 4.88 7.32
CA ASN A 45 -16.25 4.70 8.67
C ASN A 45 -15.66 3.30 8.84
N GLU A 46 -15.13 3.02 10.02
CA GLU A 46 -14.40 1.77 10.28
C GLU A 46 -15.25 0.52 10.08
N SER A 47 -16.55 0.58 10.40
CA SER A 47 -17.46 -0.57 10.23
C SER A 47 -17.79 -0.90 8.78
N ASP A 48 -17.54 0.04 7.86
CA ASP A 48 -17.75 -0.16 6.43
C ASP A 48 -16.56 -0.85 5.75
N LEU A 49 -15.36 -0.75 6.32
CA LEU A 49 -14.14 -1.26 5.68
C LEU A 49 -14.21 -2.75 5.35
N SER A 50 -14.87 -3.55 6.21
CA SER A 50 -15.05 -4.98 6.01
C SER A 50 -15.94 -5.33 4.80
N LYS A 51 -16.73 -4.37 4.32
CA LYS A 51 -17.62 -4.51 3.16
C LYS A 51 -16.94 -4.13 1.85
N LEU A 52 -15.71 -3.61 1.88
CA LEU A 52 -15.03 -3.01 0.72
C LEU A 52 -13.80 -3.85 0.30
N PRO A 53 -14.01 -5.06 -0.24
CA PRO A 53 -12.91 -5.96 -0.60
C PRO A 53 -12.01 -5.39 -1.70
N TYR A 54 -12.55 -4.67 -2.68
CA TYR A 54 -11.75 -4.09 -3.75
C TYR A 54 -10.87 -2.95 -3.25
N LEU A 55 -11.37 -2.08 -2.36
CA LEU A 55 -10.52 -1.13 -1.61
C LEU A 55 -9.35 -1.86 -0.92
N GLN A 56 -9.59 -3.00 -0.26
CA GLN A 56 -8.51 -3.75 0.38
C GLN A 56 -7.50 -4.30 -0.65
N ASN A 57 -7.99 -4.78 -1.80
CA ASN A 57 -7.14 -5.28 -2.88
C ASN A 57 -6.23 -4.18 -3.46
N ILE A 58 -6.77 -2.97 -3.66
CA ILE A 58 -5.98 -1.79 -4.07
C ILE A 58 -4.85 -1.53 -3.07
N ILE A 59 -5.15 -1.60 -1.77
CA ILE A 59 -4.18 -1.34 -0.70
C ILE A 59 -3.12 -2.44 -0.63
N PHE A 60 -3.51 -3.71 -0.74
CA PHE A 60 -2.56 -4.82 -0.78
C PHE A 60 -1.65 -4.74 -2.01
N GLU A 61 -2.18 -4.34 -3.17
CA GLU A 61 -1.35 -4.14 -4.36
C GLU A 61 -0.43 -2.92 -4.22
N ALA A 62 -0.88 -1.84 -3.58
CA ALA A 62 -0.01 -0.71 -3.24
C ALA A 62 1.11 -1.12 -2.27
N TYR A 63 0.81 -1.92 -1.24
CA TYR A 63 1.80 -2.49 -0.33
C TYR A 63 2.82 -3.39 -1.03
N ARG A 64 2.36 -4.20 -1.99
CA ARG A 64 3.21 -5.09 -2.76
C ARG A 64 4.13 -4.29 -3.67
N LEU A 65 3.54 -3.50 -4.56
CA LEU A 65 4.27 -2.82 -5.61
C LEU A 65 5.05 -1.62 -5.07
N PHE A 66 4.57 -0.91 -4.05
CA PHE A 66 5.27 0.24 -3.48
C PHE A 66 5.47 0.07 -1.97
N PRO A 67 6.32 -0.89 -1.54
CA PRO A 67 6.53 -1.15 -0.12
C PRO A 67 7.14 0.09 0.53
N ALA A 68 6.47 0.61 1.56
CA ALA A 68 6.93 1.80 2.26
C ALA A 68 8.37 1.64 2.78
N ALA A 69 8.77 0.43 3.20
CA ALA A 69 10.14 0.05 3.51
C ALA A 69 10.63 -1.01 2.50
N PRO A 70 11.33 -0.61 1.41
CA PRO A 70 11.76 -1.54 0.35
C PRO A 70 12.87 -2.49 0.82
N LEU A 71 13.74 -1.99 1.70
CA LEU A 71 14.61 -2.79 2.56
C LEU A 71 14.06 -2.70 3.98
N LEU A 72 13.77 -3.83 4.63
CA LEU A 72 13.34 -3.81 6.03
C LEU A 72 14.46 -3.31 6.94
N ILE A 73 14.07 -2.80 8.11
CA ILE A 73 14.99 -2.34 9.15
C ILE A 73 16.03 -3.45 9.40
N PRO A 74 17.34 -3.13 9.41
CA PRO A 74 18.38 -4.12 9.60
C PRO A 74 18.20 -4.90 10.90
N HIS A 75 18.38 -6.21 10.83
CA HIS A 75 18.47 -7.11 11.97
C HIS A 75 19.92 -7.49 12.21
N GLU A 76 20.24 -7.88 13.43
CA GLU A 76 21.56 -8.40 13.80
C GLU A 76 21.41 -9.85 14.30
N ALA A 77 22.29 -10.74 13.83
CA ALA A 77 22.36 -12.10 14.33
C ALA A 77 22.83 -12.11 15.79
N THR A 78 21.99 -12.57 16.72
CA THR A 78 22.32 -12.58 18.16
C THR A 78 23.36 -13.65 18.52
N ASP A 79 23.43 -14.71 17.72
CA ASP A 79 24.28 -15.88 17.88
C ASP A 79 24.65 -16.42 16.49
N ASP A 80 25.69 -17.25 16.44
CA ASP A 80 26.05 -17.97 15.23
C ASP A 80 24.86 -18.84 14.79
N CYS A 81 24.44 -18.71 13.53
CA CYS A 81 23.30 -19.46 13.00
C CYS A 81 23.51 -19.88 11.55
N LYS A 82 22.61 -20.74 11.04
CA LYS A 82 22.62 -21.16 9.63
C LYS A 82 21.35 -20.72 8.91
N ILE A 83 21.48 -20.09 7.74
CA ILE A 83 20.36 -19.80 6.84
C ILE A 83 20.28 -20.90 5.78
N GLY A 84 19.07 -21.42 5.53
CA GLY A 84 18.83 -22.52 4.58
C GLY A 84 19.41 -23.87 5.02
N GLY A 85 20.07 -23.95 6.19
CA GLY A 85 20.78 -25.14 6.66
C GLY A 85 22.23 -25.24 6.18
N TYR A 86 22.72 -24.30 5.37
CA TYR A 86 24.05 -24.37 4.76
C TYR A 86 24.88 -23.08 4.86
N TYR A 87 24.27 -21.89 4.92
CA TYR A 87 25.03 -20.65 5.07
C TYR A 87 25.31 -20.33 6.53
N ASP A 88 26.57 -20.40 6.94
CA ASP A 88 27.01 -19.98 8.28
C ASP A 88 26.99 -18.44 8.40
N ILE A 89 26.22 -17.95 9.37
CA ILE A 89 26.05 -16.54 9.70
C ILE A 89 26.64 -16.31 11.09
N PRO A 90 27.81 -15.66 11.19
CA PRO A 90 28.38 -15.32 12.48
C PRO A 90 27.49 -14.36 13.27
N LYS A 91 27.55 -14.46 14.59
CA LYS A 91 27.01 -13.46 15.53
C LYS A 91 27.49 -12.06 15.15
N GLY A 92 26.59 -11.08 15.26
CA GLY A 92 26.86 -9.69 14.91
C GLY A 92 26.69 -9.36 13.42
N THR A 93 26.41 -10.36 12.57
CA THR A 93 26.12 -10.10 11.15
C THR A 93 24.84 -9.28 11.01
N ILE A 94 24.92 -8.18 10.25
CA ILE A 94 23.77 -7.36 9.88
C ILE A 94 23.07 -7.96 8.67
N LEU A 95 21.76 -8.18 8.80
CA LEU A 95 20.87 -8.72 7.77
C LEU A 95 19.84 -7.66 7.38
N SER A 96 19.71 -7.40 6.09
CA SER A 96 18.63 -6.59 5.52
C SER A 96 17.79 -7.43 4.57
N VAL A 97 16.47 -7.43 4.78
CA VAL A 97 15.53 -8.17 3.92
C VAL A 97 15.08 -7.26 2.79
N ASN A 98 15.34 -7.68 1.54
CA ASN A 98 14.92 -6.94 0.34
C ASN A 98 13.47 -7.30 -0.04
N VAL A 99 12.52 -6.65 0.63
CA VAL A 99 11.08 -6.85 0.39
C VAL A 99 10.69 -6.36 -1.00
N TRP A 100 11.31 -5.29 -1.51
CA TRP A 100 11.08 -4.80 -2.87
C TRP A 100 11.31 -5.89 -3.93
N ALA A 101 12.41 -6.64 -3.81
CA ALA A 101 12.72 -7.74 -4.72
C ALA A 101 11.75 -8.91 -4.55
N ILE A 102 11.45 -9.31 -3.31
CA ILE A 102 10.51 -10.42 -3.02
C ILE A 102 9.11 -10.12 -3.57
N HIS A 103 8.64 -8.88 -3.42
CA HIS A 103 7.35 -8.44 -3.93
C HIS A 103 7.30 -8.33 -5.46
N ARG A 104 8.44 -8.37 -6.15
CA ARG A 104 8.56 -8.31 -7.62
C ARG A 104 9.14 -9.59 -8.22
N ASP A 105 9.29 -10.66 -7.43
CA ASP A 105 9.85 -11.91 -7.91
C ASP A 105 8.91 -12.53 -8.96
N PRO A 106 9.35 -12.68 -10.23
CA PRO A 106 8.52 -13.25 -11.30
C PRO A 106 8.21 -14.74 -11.07
N MET A 107 8.93 -15.43 -10.18
CA MET A 107 8.61 -16.80 -9.78
C MET A 107 7.41 -16.87 -8.82
N ILE A 108 7.09 -15.75 -8.16
CA ILE A 108 6.01 -15.66 -7.15
C ILE A 108 4.82 -14.86 -7.70
N TRP A 109 5.08 -13.83 -8.49
CA TRP A 109 4.10 -12.86 -8.96
C TRP A 109 4.04 -12.82 -10.48
N GLU A 110 2.87 -13.12 -11.04
CA GLU A 110 2.58 -12.88 -12.45
C GLU A 110 2.48 -11.38 -12.73
N GLU A 111 3.11 -10.92 -13.82
CA GLU A 111 3.25 -9.50 -14.17
C GLU A 111 3.70 -8.67 -12.96
N PRO A 112 4.89 -8.93 -12.41
CA PRO A 112 5.30 -8.48 -11.07
C PRO A 112 5.43 -6.96 -10.95
N THR A 113 5.55 -6.25 -12.07
CA THR A 113 5.69 -4.79 -12.11
C THR A 113 4.37 -4.08 -12.44
N SER A 114 3.34 -4.82 -12.83
CA SER A 114 2.02 -4.29 -13.14
C SER A 114 1.18 -4.11 -11.87
N PHE A 115 0.42 -3.02 -11.81
CA PHE A 115 -0.50 -2.73 -10.71
C PHE A 115 -1.84 -3.44 -10.96
N GLU A 116 -1.98 -4.66 -10.46
CA GLU A 116 -3.16 -5.53 -10.63
C GLU A 116 -3.79 -5.91 -9.28
N PRO A 117 -4.66 -5.05 -8.72
CA PRO A 117 -5.43 -5.32 -7.51
C PRO A 117 -6.22 -6.63 -7.56
N GLU A 118 -6.69 -7.00 -8.74
CA GLU A 118 -7.44 -8.24 -9.00
C GLU A 118 -6.70 -9.50 -8.52
N ARG A 119 -5.35 -9.47 -8.42
CA ARG A 119 -4.59 -10.60 -7.87
C ARG A 119 -4.94 -10.92 -6.42
N PHE A 120 -5.49 -9.96 -5.68
CA PHE A 120 -5.93 -10.12 -4.30
C PHE A 120 -7.39 -10.56 -4.16
N GLU A 121 -8.14 -10.71 -5.25
CA GLU A 121 -9.52 -11.19 -5.20
C GLU A 121 -9.57 -12.66 -4.76
N GLY A 122 -10.27 -12.93 -3.65
CA GLY A 122 -10.58 -14.29 -3.19
C GLY A 122 -9.38 -15.12 -2.73
N ALA A 123 -8.21 -14.52 -2.54
CA ALA A 123 -6.99 -15.24 -2.15
C ALA A 123 -6.39 -14.72 -0.83
N GLU A 124 -5.90 -15.65 -0.03
CA GLU A 124 -5.16 -15.35 1.20
C GLU A 124 -3.70 -15.09 0.86
N PHE A 125 -3.26 -13.85 1.06
CA PHE A 125 -1.86 -13.47 0.90
C PHE A 125 -1.26 -13.15 2.26
N GLY A 126 -0.15 -13.80 2.56
CA GLY A 126 0.61 -13.56 3.77
C GLY A 126 2.09 -13.82 3.56
N PRO A 127 2.90 -13.60 4.60
CA PRO A 127 4.30 -13.98 4.57
C PRO A 127 4.47 -15.46 4.19
N PRO A 128 5.48 -15.81 3.38
CA PRO A 128 6.58 -14.95 2.93
C PRO A 128 6.31 -14.20 1.62
N LYS A 129 5.14 -14.36 0.97
CA LYS A 129 4.89 -13.75 -0.35
C LYS A 129 4.69 -12.24 -0.26
N LEU A 130 3.90 -11.79 0.73
CA LEU A 130 3.59 -10.38 0.97
C LEU A 130 3.99 -10.00 2.40
N MET A 131 4.90 -9.03 2.55
CA MET A 131 5.53 -8.63 3.82
C MET A 131 5.63 -7.11 4.03
N PRO A 132 4.56 -6.32 3.82
CA PRO A 132 4.61 -4.86 3.98
C PRO A 132 4.91 -4.41 5.42
N PHE A 133 4.69 -5.29 6.39
CA PHE A 133 4.86 -5.03 7.81
C PHE A 133 5.97 -5.90 8.44
N GLY A 134 6.81 -6.53 7.62
CA GLY A 134 7.79 -7.52 8.07
C GLY A 134 7.14 -8.75 8.72
N MET A 135 7.91 -9.49 9.52
CA MET A 135 7.43 -10.70 10.20
C MET A 135 8.19 -10.98 11.50
N GLY A 136 7.69 -11.95 12.27
CA GLY A 136 8.35 -12.43 13.49
C GLY A 136 8.33 -11.42 14.64
N ARG A 137 9.34 -11.49 15.52
CA ARG A 137 9.42 -10.67 16.75
C ARG A 137 9.53 -9.16 16.52
N ARG A 138 9.86 -8.75 15.30
CA ARG A 138 10.02 -7.34 14.88
C ARG A 138 9.00 -6.94 13.81
N SER A 139 7.91 -7.69 13.69
CA SER A 139 6.78 -7.26 12.85
C SER A 139 6.30 -5.86 13.29
N CYS A 140 5.82 -5.09 12.31
CA CYS A 140 5.42 -3.71 12.55
C CYS A 140 4.31 -3.66 13.62
N PRO A 141 4.54 -3.00 14.77
CA PRO A 141 3.53 -2.90 15.82
C PRO A 141 2.35 -2.03 15.41
N GLY A 142 2.50 -1.22 14.36
CA GLY A 142 1.45 -0.34 13.83
C GLY A 142 0.64 -0.93 12.68
N ASN A 143 0.80 -2.21 12.32
CA ASN A 143 0.18 -2.80 11.13
C ASN A 143 -1.36 -2.62 11.08
N VAL A 144 -2.06 -2.91 12.17
CA VAL A 144 -3.52 -2.78 12.27
C VAL A 144 -3.94 -1.32 12.12
N LEU A 145 -3.24 -0.41 12.81
CA LEU A 145 -3.54 1.03 12.77
C LEU A 145 -3.28 1.62 11.38
N ALA A 146 -2.11 1.32 10.80
CA ALA A 146 -1.73 1.80 9.48
C ALA A 146 -2.74 1.34 8.42
N HIS A 147 -3.09 0.04 8.42
CA HIS A 147 -4.05 -0.49 7.47
C HIS A 147 -5.42 0.18 7.62
N ARG A 148 -5.94 0.36 8.84
CA ARG A 148 -7.20 1.07 9.08
C ARG A 148 -7.17 2.53 8.62
N ILE A 149 -6.12 3.27 8.97
CA ILE A 149 -5.99 4.69 8.59
C ILE A 149 -5.87 4.84 7.08
N ILE A 150 -5.06 4.01 6.42
CA ILE A 150 -4.89 4.05 4.96
C ILE A 150 -6.21 3.70 4.27
N SER A 151 -6.93 2.66 4.73
CA SER A 151 -8.24 2.29 4.17
C SER A 151 -9.28 3.40 4.34
N LEU A 152 -9.36 4.02 5.52
CA LEU A 152 -10.27 5.15 5.75
C LEU A 152 -9.90 6.37 4.91
N ALA A 153 -8.62 6.74 4.88
CA ALA A 153 -8.15 7.92 4.15
C ALA A 153 -8.35 7.75 2.65
N LEU A 154 -7.88 6.62 2.07
CA LEU A 154 -8.03 6.35 0.65
C LEU A 154 -9.50 6.26 0.25
N GLY A 155 -10.30 5.48 1.00
CA GLY A 155 -11.74 5.37 0.79
C GLY A 155 -12.43 6.73 0.86
N SER A 156 -12.10 7.57 1.85
CA SER A 156 -12.68 8.91 1.98
C SER A 156 -12.29 9.83 0.83
N LEU A 157 -11.03 9.80 0.38
CA LEU A 157 -10.57 10.59 -0.75
C LEU A 157 -11.34 10.24 -2.02
N ILE A 158 -11.57 8.95 -2.29
CA ILE A 158 -12.33 8.49 -3.46
C ILE A 158 -13.84 8.76 -3.30
N GLN A 159 -14.38 8.61 -2.09
CA GLN A 159 -15.79 8.90 -1.82
C GLN A 159 -16.09 10.38 -2.02
N CYS A 160 -15.22 11.27 -1.53
CA CYS A 160 -15.49 12.70 -1.42
C CYS A 160 -15.11 13.52 -2.66
N PHE A 161 -14.22 13.01 -3.51
CA PHE A 161 -13.67 13.79 -4.62
C PHE A 161 -13.60 12.99 -5.93
N GLU A 162 -13.88 13.68 -7.03
CA GLU A 162 -13.49 13.25 -8.36
C GLU A 162 -12.02 13.63 -8.58
N TRP A 163 -11.19 12.65 -8.92
CA TRP A 163 -9.75 12.83 -9.08
C TRP A 163 -9.35 12.75 -10.55
N GLN A 164 -8.50 13.68 -10.98
CA GLN A 164 -7.99 13.74 -12.34
C GLN A 164 -6.51 14.10 -12.35
N ARG A 165 -5.80 13.59 -13.36
CA ARG A 165 -4.42 13.98 -13.66
C ARG A 165 -4.38 15.46 -14.09
N MET A 166 -3.23 16.10 -13.94
CA MET A 166 -3.03 17.51 -14.33
C MET A 166 -3.10 17.71 -15.85
N ASP A 167 -2.65 16.71 -16.59
CA ASP A 167 -2.62 16.64 -18.04
C ASP A 167 -2.95 15.21 -18.51
N GLU A 168 -2.79 14.96 -19.82
CA GLU A 168 -3.03 13.65 -20.41
C GLU A 168 -1.91 12.64 -20.11
N ALA A 169 -0.75 13.10 -19.64
CA ALA A 169 0.39 12.23 -19.34
C ALA A 169 0.11 11.39 -18.09
N LEU A 170 0.71 10.21 -18.03
CA LEU A 170 0.65 9.37 -16.83
C LEU A 170 1.39 10.06 -15.69
N VAL A 171 0.90 9.87 -14.46
CA VAL A 171 1.64 10.22 -13.25
C VAL A 171 2.97 9.48 -13.28
N ASP A 172 4.07 10.20 -13.09
CA ASP A 172 5.41 9.61 -12.97
C ASP A 172 5.45 8.66 -11.76
N LEU A 173 5.74 7.38 -11.99
CA LEU A 173 5.86 6.35 -10.95
C LEU A 173 7.32 6.01 -10.61
N THR A 174 8.27 6.87 -10.98
CA THR A 174 9.69 6.68 -10.66
C THR A 174 9.92 6.72 -9.15
N GLU A 175 10.57 5.67 -8.65
CA GLU A 175 10.92 5.50 -7.25
C GLU A 175 12.11 6.40 -6.88
N GLY A 176 11.96 7.16 -5.79
CA GLY A 176 13.00 8.01 -5.23
C GLY A 176 13.85 7.26 -4.19
N SER A 177 14.93 7.90 -3.75
CA SER A 177 15.80 7.38 -2.70
C SER A 177 15.39 7.89 -1.32
N GLY A 178 15.29 7.01 -0.33
CA GLY A 178 14.98 7.38 1.05
C GLY A 178 15.06 6.20 2.02
N ALA A 179 14.81 6.46 3.31
CA ALA A 179 14.59 5.41 4.29
C ALA A 179 13.25 4.69 4.06
N THR A 180 12.26 5.42 3.57
CA THR A 180 11.06 4.88 2.92
C THR A 180 11.24 4.87 1.40
N LEU A 181 10.23 4.42 0.65
CA LEU A 181 10.20 4.49 -0.82
C LEU A 181 9.41 5.72 -1.30
N PRO A 182 9.95 6.95 -1.26
CA PRO A 182 9.25 8.11 -1.79
C PRO A 182 9.17 8.06 -3.32
N LYS A 183 8.34 8.92 -3.91
CA LYS A 183 8.40 9.21 -5.35
C LYS A 183 9.54 10.18 -5.64
N VAL A 184 10.11 10.13 -6.86
CA VAL A 184 11.05 11.18 -7.32
C VAL A 184 10.35 12.54 -7.43
N ALA A 185 9.14 12.53 -7.99
CA ALA A 185 8.28 13.70 -8.08
C ALA A 185 6.99 13.45 -7.27
N PRO A 186 6.56 14.40 -6.42
CA PRO A 186 5.34 14.25 -5.65
C PRO A 186 4.12 14.18 -6.56
N LEU A 187 3.06 13.52 -6.10
CA LEU A 187 1.79 13.51 -6.81
C LEU A 187 1.18 14.91 -6.84
N VAL A 188 0.91 15.41 -8.04
CA VAL A 188 0.08 16.60 -8.27
C VAL A 188 -1.15 16.20 -9.08
N ALA A 189 -2.33 16.45 -8.55
CA ALA A 189 -3.60 16.06 -9.16
C ALA A 189 -4.67 17.13 -8.93
N ARG A 190 -5.68 17.15 -9.82
CA ARG A 190 -6.88 17.96 -9.62
C ARG A 190 -7.92 17.14 -8.88
N CYS A 191 -8.60 17.77 -7.94
CA CYS A 191 -9.76 17.19 -7.27
C CYS A 191 -10.96 18.13 -7.36
N LYS A 192 -12.15 17.55 -7.54
CA LYS A 192 -13.42 18.26 -7.47
C LYS A 192 -14.30 17.58 -6.43
N ALA A 193 -14.84 18.36 -5.49
CA ALA A 193 -15.76 17.86 -4.48
C ALA A 193 -16.99 17.18 -5.12
N ARG A 194 -17.36 16.01 -4.60
CA ARG A 194 -18.57 15.26 -4.97
C ARG A 194 -19.76 15.67 -4.09
N ASP A 195 -20.96 15.42 -4.57
CA ASP A 195 -22.22 15.80 -3.90
C ASP A 195 -22.40 15.16 -2.51
N VAL A 196 -21.71 14.04 -2.22
CA VAL A 196 -21.74 13.42 -0.88
C VAL A 196 -21.34 14.41 0.22
N LEU A 197 -20.40 15.32 -0.05
CA LEU A 197 -19.97 16.33 0.92
C LEU A 197 -21.05 17.37 1.24
N GLN A 198 -22.05 17.53 0.38
CA GLN A 198 -23.20 18.39 0.64
C GLN A 198 -24.28 17.69 1.48
N LYS A 199 -24.35 16.35 1.39
CA LYS A 199 -25.36 15.53 2.09
C LYS A 199 -24.99 15.17 3.52
N VAL A 200 -23.69 15.05 3.81
CA VAL A 200 -23.17 14.67 5.14
C VAL A 200 -22.86 15.89 6.02
N ARG A 201 -23.33 17.08 5.64
CA ARG A 201 -23.18 18.33 6.41
C ARG A 201 -24.25 18.50 7.47
#